data_AF-B5RPB1-F1
#
_entry.id   AF-B5RPB1-F1
#
_cell.length_a   1.000
_cell.length_b   1.000
_cell.length_c   1.000
_cell.angle_alpha   90.00
_cell.angle_beta   90.00
_cell.angle_gamma   90.00
#
_symmetry.space_group_name_H-M   'P 1'
#
loop_
_entity.id
_entity.type
_entity.pdbx_description
1 polymer ?
#
loop_
_entity_poly.entity_id
_entity_poly.type
_entity_poly.pdbx_seq_one_letter_code
_entity_poly.pdbx_strand_id
1 'polypeptide(L)'
;MMKNKLFVFLYDFAYKLLKDHFIKKYKSELLESAVPLKNSSYQVYEKIKEIEKHRLVVPFQYNFKEQNSAICKFGCYFLCILFIAFVVKEIKDKIEKCFDKFEVDLIFKSLASAGCLKDANSYVLDPNLIFKSLGIGDDIHYLNVHYSPTEYEPDSCDILIGKYKDSKSDLYHFVIVDNDLNSIIWDSLGSSKAVNDGVLESLRVFKIIDSSIVSDVRQRLALYREQFNKL
;
A
#
# COMPACT_ATOMS: atom_id res chain seq x y z
N MET A 1 24.80 27.03 26.45
CA MET A 1 25.10 26.24 25.22
C MET A 1 25.26 24.71 25.44
N MET A 2 24.87 24.13 26.59
CA MET A 2 24.97 22.68 26.87
C MET A 2 23.73 21.85 26.50
N LYS A 3 22.53 22.45 26.49
CA LYS A 3 21.27 21.73 26.25
C LYS A 3 21.18 21.11 24.85
N ASN A 4 21.76 21.73 23.82
CA ASN A 4 21.70 21.22 22.44
C ASN A 4 22.51 19.92 22.23
N LYS A 5 23.68 19.78 22.86
CA LYS A 5 24.51 18.58 22.71
C LYS A 5 23.86 17.35 23.36
N LEU A 6 23.19 17.55 24.49
CA LEU A 6 22.47 16.48 25.17
C LEU A 6 21.26 16.00 24.35
N PHE A 7 20.51 16.91 23.73
CA PHE A 7 19.39 16.56 22.86
C PHE A 7 19.83 15.79 21.62
N VAL A 8 20.90 16.22 20.95
CA VAL A 8 21.46 15.50 19.79
C VAL A 8 21.95 14.12 20.21
N PHE A 9 22.64 14.01 21.34
CA PHE A 9 23.09 12.72 21.87
C PHE A 9 21.92 11.77 22.19
N LEU A 10 20.86 12.27 22.83
CA LEU A 10 19.66 11.48 23.13
C LEU A 10 18.93 11.06 21.84
N TYR A 11 18.87 11.94 20.85
CA TYR A 11 18.29 11.63 19.54
C TYR A 11 19.07 10.53 18.83
N ASP A 12 20.40 10.66 18.72
CA ASP A 12 21.25 9.66 18.06
C ASP A 12 21.20 8.32 18.80
N PHE A 13 21.14 8.35 20.13
CA PHE A 13 21.01 7.16 20.96
C PHE A 13 19.64 6.48 20.76
N ALA A 14 18.55 7.23 20.78
CA ALA A 14 17.21 6.71 20.52
C ALA A 14 17.07 6.16 19.09
N TYR A 15 17.62 6.88 18.10
CA TYR A 15 17.66 6.45 16.71
C TYR A 15 18.44 5.14 16.55
N LYS A 16 19.61 5.01 17.18
CA LYS A 16 20.42 3.79 17.15
C LYS A 16 19.70 2.62 17.83
N LEU A 17 19.09 2.84 18.99
CA LEU A 17 18.30 1.82 19.69
C LEU A 17 17.12 1.34 18.86
N LEU A 18 16.38 2.26 18.24
CA LEU A 18 15.27 1.92 17.35
C LEU A 18 15.77 1.13 16.14
N LYS A 19 16.83 1.60 15.49
CA LYS A 19 17.44 0.91 14.34
C LYS A 19 17.89 -0.50 14.70
N ASP A 20 18.60 -0.67 15.81
CA ASP A 20 19.11 -1.98 16.26
C ASP A 20 17.96 -2.91 16.68
N HIS A 21 16.91 -2.37 17.31
CA HIS A 21 15.69 -3.11 17.63
C HIS A 21 15.00 -3.64 16.37
N PHE A 22 14.82 -2.80 15.34
CA PHE A 22 14.23 -3.22 14.06
C PHE A 22 15.07 -4.29 13.38
N ILE A 23 16.39 -4.09 13.26
CA ILE A 23 17.29 -5.08 12.64
C ILE A 23 17.18 -6.43 13.37
N LYS A 24 17.14 -6.42 14.71
CA LYS A 24 17.07 -7.65 15.51
C LYS A 24 15.71 -8.34 15.43
N LYS A 25 14.60 -7.58 15.50
CA LYS A 25 13.24 -8.10 15.37
C LYS A 25 13.04 -8.77 14.01
N TYR A 26 13.36 -8.07 12.92
CA TYR A 26 13.18 -8.60 11.57
C TYR A 26 14.07 -9.81 11.27
N LYS A 27 15.31 -9.84 11.77
CA LYS A 27 16.20 -11.00 11.61
C LYS A 27 15.71 -12.25 12.37
N SER A 28 15.06 -12.08 13.52
CA SER A 28 14.51 -13.19 14.31
C SER A 28 13.25 -13.78 13.65
N GLU A 29 12.34 -12.93 13.19
CA GLU A 29 11.09 -13.36 12.54
C GLU A 29 11.33 -14.02 11.16
N LEU A 30 12.43 -13.68 10.49
CA LEU A 30 12.90 -14.32 9.25
C LEU A 30 13.35 -15.78 9.46
N LEU A 31 13.95 -16.10 10.61
CA LEU A 31 14.50 -17.42 10.89
C LEU A 31 13.43 -18.43 11.37
N GLU A 32 12.33 -17.96 11.95
CA GLU A 32 11.31 -18.83 12.56
C GLU A 32 10.26 -19.38 11.57
N SER A 33 10.28 -18.97 10.30
CA SER A 33 9.16 -19.18 9.36
C SER A 33 9.54 -19.73 7.99
N ALA A 34 10.81 -20.10 7.79
CA ALA A 34 11.26 -20.72 6.55
C ALA A 34 10.82 -22.20 6.48
N VAL A 35 9.77 -22.49 5.70
CA VAL A 35 9.48 -23.83 5.16
C VAL A 35 9.78 -23.79 3.65
N PRO A 36 10.62 -24.70 3.12
CA PRO A 36 11.14 -24.56 1.77
C PRO A 36 10.13 -25.06 0.71
N LEU A 37 9.69 -24.16 -0.16
CA LEU A 37 8.96 -24.50 -1.40
C LEU A 37 9.84 -24.21 -2.61
N LYS A 38 10.38 -25.26 -3.23
CA LYS A 38 11.11 -25.19 -4.51
C LYS A 38 10.10 -25.16 -5.66
N ASN A 39 10.14 -24.11 -6.49
CA ASN A 39 9.52 -24.11 -7.82
C ASN A 39 10.53 -23.60 -8.87
N SER A 40 10.60 -24.31 -9.99
CA SER A 40 11.71 -24.39 -10.96
C SER A 40 11.56 -23.53 -12.22
N SER A 41 10.61 -22.61 -12.29
CA SER A 41 10.29 -21.88 -13.53
C SER A 41 10.64 -20.38 -13.53
N TYR A 42 11.47 -19.89 -12.60
CA TYR A 42 11.79 -18.46 -12.50
C TYR A 42 13.29 -18.22 -12.63
N GLN A 43 13.74 -17.85 -13.84
CA GLN A 43 15.00 -17.12 -14.02
C GLN A 43 14.70 -15.64 -13.79
N VAL A 44 14.72 -15.21 -12.52
CA VAL A 44 14.87 -13.81 -12.15
C VAL A 44 16.25 -13.37 -12.65
N TYR A 45 16.31 -12.25 -13.37
CA TYR A 45 17.56 -11.62 -13.81
C TYR A 45 18.62 -11.60 -12.68
N GLU A 46 19.83 -12.06 -13.00
CA GLU A 46 21.01 -12.31 -12.15
C GLU A 46 21.61 -11.09 -11.41
N LYS A 47 20.85 -10.04 -11.11
CA LYS A 47 21.33 -8.88 -10.33
C LYS A 47 20.40 -8.39 -9.22
N ILE A 48 19.44 -9.20 -8.79
CA ILE A 48 18.80 -9.04 -7.47
C ILE A 48 19.64 -9.85 -6.47
N LYS A 49 20.55 -9.17 -5.76
CA LYS A 49 21.30 -9.79 -4.67
C LYS A 49 20.34 -10.12 -3.53
N GLU A 50 19.92 -11.38 -3.50
CA GLU A 50 19.62 -12.17 -2.31
C GLU A 50 18.58 -11.57 -1.36
N ILE A 51 17.32 -11.60 -1.78
CA ILE A 51 16.23 -11.89 -0.85
C ILE A 51 15.48 -13.08 -1.44
N GLU A 52 15.81 -14.27 -0.93
CA GLU A 52 15.11 -15.52 -1.21
C GLU A 52 13.61 -15.34 -1.01
N LYS A 53 12.84 -15.46 -2.10
CA LYS A 53 11.77 -16.44 -2.36
C LYS A 53 10.87 -16.91 -1.20
N HIS A 54 10.75 -16.22 -0.08
CA HIS A 54 9.96 -16.63 1.09
C HIS A 54 9.28 -15.43 1.74
N ARG A 55 8.16 -14.99 1.14
CA ARG A 55 6.89 -14.57 1.77
C ARG A 55 6.07 -13.82 0.71
N LEU A 56 4.82 -14.24 0.53
CA LEU A 56 3.85 -13.56 -0.33
C LEU A 56 3.57 -12.18 0.27
N VAL A 57 4.17 -11.14 -0.32
CA VAL A 57 4.18 -9.76 0.18
C VAL A 57 2.90 -9.04 -0.20
N VAL A 58 1.75 -9.44 0.35
CA VAL A 58 0.70 -8.42 0.52
C VAL A 58 1.35 -7.33 1.37
N PRO A 59 1.38 -6.05 0.97
CA PRO A 59 2.03 -5.00 1.77
C PRO A 59 1.38 -4.81 3.15
N PHE A 60 0.32 -5.56 3.44
CA PHE A 60 -0.36 -5.66 4.73
C PHE A 60 -0.55 -7.13 5.12
N GLN A 61 0.46 -7.78 5.71
CA GLN A 61 0.23 -9.01 6.47
C GLN A 61 -0.45 -8.65 7.80
N TYR A 62 -1.77 -8.42 7.77
CA TYR A 62 -2.55 -8.46 9.00
C TYR A 62 -2.80 -9.91 9.38
N ASN A 63 -2.52 -10.25 10.63
CA ASN A 63 -3.22 -11.35 11.27
C ASN A 63 -4.72 -11.03 11.16
N PHE A 64 -5.53 -11.87 10.51
CA PHE A 64 -6.95 -11.62 10.18
C PHE A 64 -7.79 -11.09 11.37
N LYS A 65 -7.40 -11.41 12.60
CA LYS A 65 -8.04 -10.93 13.84
C LYS A 65 -7.92 -9.42 14.08
N GLU A 66 -6.93 -8.75 13.49
CA GLU A 66 -6.64 -7.32 13.67
C GLU A 66 -7.00 -6.43 12.47
N GLN A 67 -7.41 -7.03 11.35
CA GLN A 67 -7.68 -6.36 10.08
C GLN A 67 -8.79 -5.30 10.21
N ASN A 68 -9.88 -5.64 10.92
CA ASN A 68 -10.96 -4.69 11.21
C ASN A 68 -10.48 -3.51 12.07
N SER A 69 -9.61 -3.75 13.06
CA SER A 69 -9.06 -2.68 13.91
C SER A 69 -8.18 -1.73 13.10
N ALA A 70 -7.37 -2.27 12.18
CA ALA A 70 -6.55 -1.46 11.30
C ALA A 70 -7.39 -0.62 10.33
N ILE A 71 -8.46 -1.18 9.76
CA ILE A 71 -9.32 -0.45 8.82
C ILE A 71 -10.13 0.62 9.54
N CYS A 72 -10.69 0.31 10.72
CA CYS A 72 -11.36 1.32 11.55
C CYS A 72 -10.42 2.46 11.92
N LYS A 73 -9.12 2.17 12.09
CA LYS A 73 -8.11 3.18 12.41
C LYS A 73 -7.72 3.99 11.17
N PHE A 74 -7.27 3.33 10.10
CA PHE A 74 -6.60 3.97 8.97
C PHE A 74 -7.52 4.30 7.80
N GLY A 75 -8.70 3.71 7.72
CA GLY A 75 -9.63 3.88 6.60
C GLY A 75 -9.21 3.12 5.33
N CYS A 76 -10.15 2.46 4.67
CA CYS A 76 -9.88 1.67 3.46
C CYS A 76 -9.36 2.50 2.28
N TYR A 77 -9.79 3.76 2.14
CA TYR A 77 -9.31 4.64 1.08
C TYR A 77 -7.82 4.98 1.22
N PHE A 78 -7.40 5.40 2.42
CA PHE A 78 -6.00 5.67 2.70
C PHE A 78 -5.14 4.43 2.53
N LEU A 79 -5.61 3.26 3.00
CA LEU A 79 -4.88 2.01 2.82
C LEU A 79 -4.70 1.65 1.33
N CYS A 80 -5.69 1.91 0.48
CA CYS A 80 -5.54 1.74 -0.97
C CYS A 80 -4.50 2.71 -1.55
N ILE A 81 -4.50 3.98 -1.16
CA ILE A 81 -3.48 4.95 -1.60
C ILE A 81 -2.08 4.50 -1.17
N LEU A 82 -1.95 4.04 0.07
CA LEU A 82 -0.68 3.61 0.63
C LEU A 82 -0.16 2.35 -0.08
N PHE A 83 -1.04 1.39 -0.38
CA PHE A 83 -0.72 0.22 -1.19
C PHE A 83 -0.13 0.63 -2.53
N ILE A 84 -0.84 1.49 -3.27
CA ILE A 84 -0.41 1.95 -4.59
C ILE A 84 0.94 2.66 -4.50
N ALA A 85 1.11 3.55 -3.52
CA ALA A 85 2.35 4.25 -3.30
C ALA A 85 3.52 3.30 -3.07
N PHE A 86 3.31 2.24 -2.29
CA PHE A 86 4.37 1.25 -2.05
C PHE A 86 4.68 0.39 -3.26
N VAL A 87 3.70 0.04 -4.09
CA VAL A 87 3.98 -0.65 -5.35
C VAL A 87 4.84 0.22 -6.26
N VAL A 88 4.47 1.49 -6.46
CA VAL A 88 5.25 2.43 -7.27
C VAL A 88 6.67 2.60 -6.70
N LYS A 89 6.77 2.78 -5.39
CA LYS A 89 8.05 2.96 -4.70
C LYS A 89 8.94 1.72 -4.77
N GLU A 90 8.36 0.52 -4.63
CA GLU A 90 9.07 -0.76 -4.76
C GLU A 90 9.73 -0.87 -6.13
N ILE A 91 8.98 -0.59 -7.20
CA ILE A 91 9.48 -0.65 -8.57
C ILE A 91 10.58 0.41 -8.80
N LYS A 92 10.34 1.65 -8.37
CA LYS A 92 11.29 2.76 -8.51
C LYS A 92 12.61 2.50 -7.77
N ASP A 93 12.51 2.14 -6.50
CA ASP A 93 13.68 1.96 -5.63
C ASP A 93 14.34 0.59 -5.83
N LYS A 94 13.68 -0.34 -6.54
CA LYS A 94 14.07 -1.74 -6.74
C LYS A 94 14.27 -2.48 -5.41
N ILE A 95 13.43 -2.14 -4.43
CA ILE A 95 13.46 -2.68 -3.08
C ILE A 95 12.06 -3.14 -2.70
N GLU A 96 11.90 -4.45 -2.55
CA GLU A 96 10.70 -5.03 -1.96
C GLU A 96 10.70 -4.78 -0.45
N LYS A 97 9.69 -4.07 0.05
CA LYS A 97 9.53 -3.77 1.47
C LYS A 97 8.14 -4.14 1.95
N CYS A 98 8.08 -4.99 2.97
CA CYS A 98 6.88 -5.22 3.77
C CYS A 98 6.79 -4.16 4.85
N PHE A 99 5.59 -3.67 5.14
CA PHE A 99 5.35 -2.77 6.27
C PHE A 99 4.52 -3.47 7.33
N ASP A 100 4.97 -3.40 8.59
CA ASP A 100 4.14 -3.84 9.71
C ASP A 100 3.15 -2.74 10.14
N LYS A 101 2.18 -3.11 10.97
CA LYS A 101 1.15 -2.18 11.49
C LYS A 101 1.75 -0.95 12.18
N PHE A 102 2.90 -1.12 12.83
CA PHE A 102 3.56 -0.03 13.54
C PHE A 102 4.19 0.95 12.57
N GLU A 103 4.84 0.47 11.50
CA GLU A 103 5.36 1.35 10.44
C GLU A 103 4.24 2.10 9.72
N VAL A 104 3.11 1.43 9.45
CA VAL A 104 1.92 2.08 8.86
C VAL A 104 1.39 3.17 9.79
N ASP A 105 1.36 2.94 11.11
CA ASP A 105 0.95 3.96 12.09
C ASP A 105 1.89 5.17 12.11
N LEU A 106 3.20 4.95 12.02
CA LEU A 106 4.18 6.04 11.94
C LEU A 106 4.00 6.86 10.66
N ILE A 107 3.82 6.19 9.52
CA ILE A 107 3.57 6.86 8.24
C ILE A 107 2.27 7.66 8.30
N PHE A 108 1.20 7.06 8.82
CA PHE A 108 -0.10 7.71 8.98
C PHE A 108 0.01 8.99 9.82
N LYS A 109 0.66 8.94 10.98
CA LYS A 109 0.90 10.12 11.85
C LYS A 109 1.77 11.18 11.19
N SER A 110 2.79 10.75 10.45
CA SER A 110 3.67 11.67 9.71
C SER A 110 2.91 12.40 8.61
N LEU A 111 2.08 11.68 7.84
CA LEU A 111 1.23 12.25 6.79
C LEU A 111 0.14 13.16 7.37
N ALA A 112 -0.44 12.79 8.51
CA ALA A 112 -1.39 13.65 9.23
C ALA A 112 -0.73 14.97 9.66
N SER A 113 0.49 14.89 10.22
CA SER A 113 1.27 16.07 10.63
C SER A 113 1.66 16.96 9.44
N ALA A 114 1.85 16.36 8.27
CA ALA A 114 2.12 17.08 7.02
C ALA A 114 0.85 17.65 6.36
N GLY A 115 -0.34 17.46 6.94
CA GLY A 115 -1.60 17.96 6.41
C GLY A 115 -2.17 17.14 5.24
N CYS A 116 -1.69 15.92 5.03
CA CYS A 116 -2.18 15.04 3.96
C CYS A 116 -3.54 14.41 4.27
N LEU A 117 -3.84 14.22 5.55
CA LEU A 117 -5.06 13.59 6.05
C LEU A 117 -5.42 14.10 7.45
N LYS A 118 -6.69 13.95 7.83
CA LYS A 118 -7.17 14.21 9.20
C LYS A 118 -7.02 12.96 10.05
N ASP A 119 -6.17 13.03 11.07
CA ASP A 119 -5.91 11.93 12.02
C ASP A 119 -7.20 11.41 12.69
N ALA A 120 -8.13 12.31 13.02
CA ALA A 120 -9.34 11.98 13.79
C ALA A 120 -10.29 10.98 13.11
N ASN A 121 -10.29 10.91 11.78
CA ASN A 121 -11.22 10.05 11.02
C ASN A 121 -10.59 9.48 9.74
N SER A 122 -9.26 9.56 9.59
CA SER A 122 -8.52 9.09 8.43
C SER A 122 -9.01 9.68 7.10
N TYR A 123 -9.57 10.89 7.15
CA TYR A 123 -10.03 11.56 5.95
C TYR A 123 -8.84 12.09 5.16
N VAL A 124 -8.60 11.50 3.99
CA VAL A 124 -7.56 11.92 3.06
C VAL A 124 -7.94 13.28 2.46
N LEU A 125 -7.05 14.27 2.61
CA LEU A 125 -7.24 15.62 2.11
C LEU A 125 -6.66 15.78 0.71
N ASP A 126 -5.47 15.24 0.48
CA ASP A 126 -4.76 15.35 -0.80
C ASP A 126 -3.88 14.12 -1.07
N PRO A 127 -4.31 13.21 -1.96
CA PRO A 127 -3.50 12.06 -2.36
C PRO A 127 -2.17 12.44 -3.03
N ASN A 128 -2.12 13.55 -3.76
CA ASN A 128 -0.88 14.00 -4.42
C ASN A 128 0.15 14.46 -3.39
N LEU A 129 -0.30 15.12 -2.31
CA LEU A 129 0.58 15.46 -1.19
C LEU A 129 1.13 14.21 -0.50
N ILE A 130 0.33 13.15 -0.37
CA ILE A 130 0.80 11.85 0.15
C ILE A 130 1.94 11.31 -0.73
N PHE A 131 1.76 11.27 -2.05
CA PHE A 131 2.80 10.78 -2.97
C PHE A 131 4.08 11.62 -2.91
N LYS A 132 3.94 12.95 -2.83
CA LYS A 132 5.08 13.86 -2.63
C LYS A 132 5.81 13.57 -1.31
N SER A 133 5.07 13.38 -0.21
CA SER A 133 5.64 13.05 1.10
C SER A 133 6.34 11.69 1.13
N LEU A 134 5.92 10.74 0.29
CA LEU A 134 6.55 9.42 0.15
C LEU A 134 7.69 9.39 -0.88
N GLY A 135 7.99 10.51 -1.53
CA GLY A 135 9.09 10.65 -2.49
C GLY A 135 8.79 10.07 -3.88
N ILE A 136 7.51 9.93 -4.23
CA ILE A 136 7.05 9.40 -5.52
C ILE A 136 6.11 10.35 -6.29
N GLY A 137 6.08 11.63 -5.91
CA GLY A 137 5.15 12.60 -6.49
C GLY A 137 5.39 12.91 -7.97
N ASP A 138 6.57 12.58 -8.51
CA ASP A 138 6.90 12.72 -9.93
C ASP A 138 6.55 11.46 -10.73
N ASP A 139 6.26 10.34 -10.06
CA ASP A 139 6.03 9.03 -10.68
C ASP A 139 4.54 8.70 -10.81
N ILE A 140 3.70 9.27 -9.95
CA ILE A 140 2.25 9.02 -9.91
C ILE A 140 1.46 10.27 -9.50
N HIS A 141 0.30 10.44 -10.11
CA HIS A 141 -0.58 11.59 -9.90
C HIS A 141 -2.06 11.20 -9.81
N TYR A 142 -2.78 11.71 -8.82
CA TYR A 142 -4.22 11.62 -8.70
C TYR A 142 -4.92 12.76 -9.46
N LEU A 143 -5.88 12.41 -10.33
CA LEU A 143 -6.55 13.37 -11.22
C LEU A 143 -7.53 14.33 -10.53
N ASN A 144 -7.72 14.27 -9.21
CA ASN A 144 -8.64 15.12 -8.44
C ASN A 144 -10.10 15.11 -8.93
N VAL A 145 -10.51 14.10 -9.70
CA VAL A 145 -11.86 13.95 -10.25
C VAL A 145 -12.39 12.56 -9.91
N HIS A 146 -13.68 12.49 -9.59
CA HIS A 146 -14.41 11.25 -9.37
C HIS A 146 -15.13 10.87 -10.67
N TYR A 147 -14.80 9.72 -11.23
CA TYR A 147 -15.38 9.27 -12.49
C TYR A 147 -16.53 8.30 -12.25
N SER A 148 -17.55 8.39 -13.13
CA SER A 148 -18.55 7.33 -13.26
C SER A 148 -17.91 6.11 -13.93
N PRO A 149 -18.09 4.88 -13.41
CA PRO A 149 -17.52 3.68 -14.03
C PRO A 149 -18.07 3.41 -15.44
N THR A 150 -19.28 3.87 -15.76
CA THR A 150 -19.90 3.67 -17.07
C THR A 150 -19.41 4.62 -18.15
N GLU A 151 -18.71 5.69 -17.76
CA GLU A 151 -18.25 6.77 -18.65
C GLU A 151 -16.72 6.87 -18.68
N TYR A 152 -16.03 5.92 -18.03
CA TYR A 152 -14.58 5.92 -17.91
C TYR A 152 -13.97 4.77 -18.69
N GLU A 153 -13.00 5.08 -19.56
CA GLU A 153 -12.20 4.10 -20.27
C GLU A 153 -10.78 4.07 -19.68
N PRO A 154 -10.40 3.01 -18.95
CA PRO A 154 -9.08 2.91 -18.32
C PRO A 154 -7.94 2.78 -19.33
N ASP A 155 -6.85 3.51 -19.07
CA ASP A 155 -5.58 3.38 -19.78
C ASP A 155 -4.61 2.48 -18.97
N SER A 156 -3.66 1.85 -19.66
CA SER A 156 -2.56 1.07 -19.10
C SER A 156 -1.75 1.77 -18.01
N CYS A 157 -1.66 3.10 -18.04
CA CYS A 157 -1.00 3.91 -17.02
C CYS A 157 -1.88 4.20 -15.79
N ASP A 158 -3.17 3.84 -15.84
CA ASP A 158 -4.10 4.09 -14.74
C ASP A 158 -4.01 3.00 -13.67
N ILE A 159 -4.17 3.44 -12.44
CA ILE A 159 -4.44 2.63 -11.26
C ILE A 159 -5.73 3.17 -10.65
N LEU A 160 -6.69 2.28 -10.42
CA LEU A 160 -8.06 2.66 -10.06
C LEU A 160 -8.37 2.28 -8.62
N ILE A 161 -8.86 3.24 -7.84
CA ILE A 161 -9.55 2.92 -6.57
C ILE A 161 -11.06 3.09 -6.80
N GLY A 162 -11.78 1.98 -6.70
CA GLY A 162 -13.24 1.94 -6.79
C GLY A 162 -13.89 2.15 -5.44
N LYS A 163 -14.95 2.97 -5.42
CA LYS A 163 -15.89 3.08 -4.29
C LYS A 163 -17.07 2.18 -4.56
N TYR A 164 -17.21 1.11 -3.80
CA TYR A 164 -18.41 0.28 -3.79
C TYR A 164 -19.39 0.80 -2.74
N LYS A 165 -20.67 0.90 -3.10
CA LYS A 165 -21.75 1.23 -2.16
C LYS A 165 -22.69 0.04 -2.05
N ASP A 166 -23.00 -0.36 -0.82
CA ASP A 166 -24.01 -1.37 -0.56
C ASP A 166 -25.39 -0.88 -1.06
N SER A 167 -26.11 -1.73 -1.79
CA SER A 167 -27.45 -1.40 -2.29
C SER A 167 -28.50 -1.33 -1.17
N LYS A 168 -28.23 -1.94 -0.01
CA LYS A 168 -29.16 -2.07 1.12
C LYS A 168 -28.81 -1.20 2.32
N SER A 169 -27.67 -0.51 2.31
CA SER A 169 -27.22 0.37 3.39
C SER A 169 -26.41 1.56 2.88
N ASP A 170 -26.18 2.56 3.72
CA ASP A 170 -25.29 3.69 3.38
C ASP A 170 -23.79 3.35 3.57
N LEU A 171 -23.48 2.08 3.78
CA LEU A 171 -22.09 1.63 3.88
C LEU A 171 -21.43 1.67 2.50
N TYR A 172 -20.18 2.10 2.50
CA TYR A 172 -19.32 2.07 1.33
C TYR A 172 -17.96 1.52 1.69
N HIS A 173 -17.25 1.04 0.67
CA HIS A 173 -15.91 0.51 0.81
C HIS A 173 -15.06 0.87 -0.39
N PHE A 174 -13.76 1.08 -0.15
CA PHE A 174 -12.80 1.40 -1.20
C PHE A 174 -11.86 0.22 -1.42
N VAL A 175 -11.66 -0.12 -2.69
CA VAL A 175 -10.81 -1.23 -3.14
C VAL A 175 -10.02 -0.82 -4.38
N ILE A 176 -8.91 -1.50 -4.65
CA ILE A 176 -8.16 -1.32 -5.89
C ILE A 176 -8.78 -2.22 -6.95
N VAL A 177 -9.19 -1.63 -8.06
CA VAL A 177 -9.87 -2.31 -9.18
C VAL A 177 -8.93 -2.35 -10.37
N ASP A 178 -8.99 -3.44 -11.13
CA ASP A 178 -8.26 -3.59 -12.39
C ASP A 178 -8.90 -2.74 -13.51
N ASN A 179 -8.19 -2.62 -14.63
CA ASN A 179 -8.63 -1.82 -15.77
C ASN A 179 -9.79 -2.45 -16.53
N ASP A 180 -10.15 -3.69 -16.22
CA ASP A 180 -11.40 -4.31 -16.70
C ASP A 180 -12.63 -3.85 -15.91
N LEU A 181 -12.46 -3.00 -14.89
CA LEU A 181 -13.47 -2.46 -13.97
C LEU A 181 -14.25 -3.51 -13.16
N ASN A 182 -13.87 -4.78 -13.25
CA ASN A 182 -14.60 -5.90 -12.65
C ASN A 182 -13.72 -6.67 -11.65
N SER A 183 -12.45 -6.80 -11.96
CA SER A 183 -11.50 -7.55 -11.14
C SER A 183 -10.99 -6.70 -9.99
N ILE A 184 -11.04 -7.26 -8.78
CA ILE A 184 -10.44 -6.64 -7.60
C ILE A 184 -8.97 -7.04 -7.52
N ILE A 185 -8.08 -6.06 -7.56
CA ILE A 185 -6.63 -6.28 -7.33
C ILE A 185 -6.38 -6.44 -5.84
N TRP A 186 -7.01 -5.59 -5.03
CA TRP A 186 -6.80 -5.60 -3.58
C TRP A 186 -8.00 -5.02 -2.82
N ASP A 187 -8.46 -5.77 -1.81
CA ASP A 187 -9.44 -5.34 -0.83
C ASP A 187 -8.83 -5.42 0.57
N SER A 188 -8.77 -4.29 1.29
CA SER A 188 -8.25 -4.23 2.65
C SER A 188 -8.98 -5.15 3.63
N LEU A 189 -10.26 -5.47 3.39
CA LEU A 189 -11.10 -6.36 4.21
C LEU A 189 -11.02 -7.84 3.79
N GLY A 190 -10.46 -8.16 2.62
CA GLY A 190 -10.30 -9.54 2.14
C GLY A 190 -11.59 -10.26 1.71
N SER A 191 -12.78 -9.74 2.01
CA SER A 191 -14.09 -10.27 1.58
C SER A 191 -15.24 -9.32 1.95
N SER A 192 -15.16 -8.06 1.53
CA SER A 192 -16.19 -7.10 1.94
C SER A 192 -17.56 -7.40 1.33
N LYS A 193 -18.60 -7.47 2.17
CA LYS A 193 -20.01 -7.51 1.70
C LYS A 193 -20.34 -6.34 0.78
N ALA A 194 -19.76 -5.17 1.03
CA ALA A 194 -19.94 -4.00 0.19
C ALA A 194 -19.46 -4.22 -1.26
N VAL A 195 -18.44 -5.05 -1.50
CA VAL A 195 -18.01 -5.41 -2.86
C VAL A 195 -18.90 -6.51 -3.45
N ASN A 196 -19.25 -7.53 -2.67
CA ASN A 196 -20.05 -8.67 -3.14
C ASN A 196 -21.53 -8.33 -3.42
N ASP A 197 -22.12 -7.48 -2.57
CA ASP A 197 -23.55 -7.13 -2.59
C ASP A 197 -23.80 -5.68 -3.06
N GLY A 198 -22.73 -4.91 -3.28
CA GLY A 198 -22.80 -3.51 -3.66
C GLY A 198 -22.49 -3.26 -5.14
N VAL A 199 -22.57 -1.97 -5.49
CA VAL A 199 -22.32 -1.49 -6.85
C VAL A 199 -21.11 -0.58 -6.83
N LEU A 200 -20.24 -0.73 -7.83
CA LEU A 200 -19.16 0.22 -8.09
C LEU A 200 -19.79 1.59 -8.44
N GLU A 201 -19.75 2.53 -7.52
CA GLU A 201 -20.44 3.82 -7.61
C GLU A 201 -19.57 4.88 -8.28
N SER A 202 -18.26 4.87 -8.00
CA SER A 202 -17.33 5.86 -8.56
C SER A 202 -15.88 5.41 -8.52
N LEU A 203 -15.06 5.97 -9.40
CA LEU A 203 -13.62 5.69 -9.53
C LEU A 203 -12.78 6.89 -9.12
N ARG A 204 -11.67 6.61 -8.44
CA ARG A 204 -10.55 7.54 -8.23
C ARG A 204 -9.39 7.07 -9.09
N VAL A 205 -8.95 7.94 -9.99
CA VAL A 205 -7.97 7.60 -11.01
C VAL A 205 -6.61 8.16 -10.65
N PHE A 206 -5.63 7.27 -10.57
CA PHE A 206 -4.23 7.58 -10.34
C PHE A 206 -3.45 7.22 -11.60
N LYS A 207 -2.78 8.20 -12.19
CA LYS A 207 -1.96 8.00 -13.40
C LYS A 207 -0.50 7.87 -13.04
N ILE A 208 0.12 6.79 -13.49
CA ILE A 208 1.57 6.65 -13.52
C ILE A 208 2.09 7.64 -14.57
N ILE A 209 2.92 8.59 -14.12
CA ILE A 209 3.49 9.65 -14.97
C ILE A 209 4.79 9.16 -15.63
N ASP A 210 5.61 8.39 -14.91
CA ASP A 210 6.81 7.80 -15.48
C ASP A 210 6.44 6.58 -16.33
N SER A 211 6.43 6.76 -17.65
CA SER A 211 6.15 5.69 -18.61
C SER A 211 7.09 4.48 -18.50
N SER A 212 8.30 4.66 -17.95
CA SER A 212 9.30 3.59 -17.86
C SER A 212 8.93 2.51 -16.84
N ILE A 213 8.11 2.85 -15.83
CA ILE A 213 7.71 1.92 -14.77
C ILE A 213 6.32 1.32 -14.98
N VAL A 214 5.55 1.78 -15.96
CA VAL A 214 4.15 1.35 -16.18
C VAL A 214 4.05 -0.17 -16.32
N SER A 215 4.87 -0.78 -17.18
CA SER A 215 4.85 -2.23 -17.39
C SER A 215 5.11 -3.01 -16.10
N ASP A 216 6.13 -2.60 -15.34
CA ASP A 216 6.55 -3.27 -14.10
C ASP A 216 5.49 -3.13 -13.01
N VAL A 217 4.89 -1.94 -12.87
CA VAL A 217 3.76 -1.72 -11.94
C VAL A 217 2.56 -2.57 -12.32
N ARG A 218 2.19 -2.63 -13.60
CA ARG A 218 1.07 -3.46 -14.07
C ARG A 218 1.31 -4.95 -13.81
N GLN A 219 2.53 -5.43 -14.06
CA GLN A 219 2.88 -6.82 -13.74
C GLN A 219 2.79 -7.08 -12.24
N ARG A 220 3.26 -6.14 -11.40
CA ARG A 220 3.20 -6.28 -9.94
C ARG A 220 1.76 -6.29 -9.41
N LEU A 221 0.89 -5.42 -9.92
CA LEU A 221 -0.54 -5.41 -9.58
C LEU A 221 -1.25 -6.70 -10.01
N ALA A 222 -0.92 -7.25 -11.18
CA ALA A 222 -1.48 -8.52 -11.64
C ALA A 222 -1.09 -9.69 -10.71
N LEU A 223 0.16 -9.72 -10.22
CA LEU A 223 0.59 -10.69 -9.21
C LEU A 223 -0.24 -10.56 -7.93
N TYR A 224 -0.55 -9.35 -7.48
CA TYR A 224 -1.39 -9.14 -6.30
C TYR A 224 -2.82 -9.63 -6.47
N ARG A 225 -3.42 -9.39 -7.63
CA ARG A 225 -4.74 -9.92 -7.98
C ARG A 225 -4.77 -11.44 -7.91
N GLU A 226 -3.77 -12.11 -8.48
CA GLU A 226 -3.68 -13.57 -8.44
C GLU A 226 -3.51 -14.13 -7.03
N GLN A 227 -2.77 -13.43 -6.17
CA GLN A 227 -2.58 -13.82 -4.78
C GLN A 227 -3.87 -13.62 -3.97
N PHE A 228 -4.55 -12.51 -4.19
CA PHE A 228 -5.81 -12.19 -3.53
C PHE A 228 -6.89 -13.25 -3.84
N ASN A 229 -7.00 -13.69 -5.09
CA ASN A 229 -7.98 -14.70 -5.51
C ASN A 229 -7.68 -16.14 -5.01
N LYS A 230 -6.48 -16.39 -4.46
CA LYS A 230 -6.09 -17.70 -3.92
C LYS A 230 -6.33 -17.83 -2.41
N LEU A 231 -6.69 -16.73 -1.74
CA LEU A 231 -7.04 -16.68 -0.32
C LEU A 231 -8.52 -16.97 -0.11
#